data_AF-A0A7W1YDK5-F1
#
_entry.id   AF-A0A7W1YDK5-F1
#
_cell.length_a   1.000
_cell.length_b   1.000
_cell.length_c   1.000
_cell.angle_alpha   90.00
_cell.angle_beta   90.00
_cell.angle_gamma   90.00
#
_symmetry.space_group_name_H-M   'P 1'
#
loop_
_entity.id
_entity.type
_entity.pdbx_description
1 polymer ?
#
loop_
_entity_poly.entity_id
_entity_poly.type
_entity_poly.pdbx_seq_one_letter_code
_entity_poly.pdbx_strand_id
1 'polypeptide(L)'
;MPHPAIPVLAERGGTQLQTPRTTVLVDTREQTPFDLSRFEGWLAALQPYALPLGDYSIAGLGAECVVERKDLPDLVHSLTTERSVFLGRLRRMARVPHRLLVVTASLSEIKSPYSIIHPVLVPSP
;
A
#
# COMPACT_ATOMS: atom_id res chain seq x y z
N MET A 1 -5.08 5.84 -16.69
CA MET A 1 -4.29 4.84 -17.45
C MET A 1 -5.11 3.58 -17.61
N PRO A 2 -5.14 2.95 -18.80
CA PRO A 2 -5.70 1.61 -18.95
C PRO A 2 -4.89 0.61 -18.11
N HIS A 3 -5.57 -0.33 -17.46
CA HIS A 3 -4.89 -1.45 -16.79
C HIS A 3 -4.50 -2.51 -17.83
N PRO A 4 -3.50 -3.37 -17.55
CA PRO A 4 -3.15 -4.43 -18.49
C PRO A 4 -4.33 -5.39 -18.69
N ALA A 5 -4.40 -6.06 -19.85
CA ALA A 5 -5.47 -7.01 -20.15
C ALA A 5 -5.26 -8.36 -19.42
N ILE A 6 -4.02 -8.70 -19.09
CA ILE A 6 -3.65 -9.95 -18.42
C ILE A 6 -2.92 -9.62 -17.11
N PRO A 7 -3.36 -10.16 -15.95
CA PRO A 7 -2.82 -9.83 -14.64
C PRO A 7 -1.32 -10.09 -14.52
N VAL A 8 -0.92 -11.31 -14.83
CA VAL A 8 0.47 -11.80 -14.92
C VAL A 8 0.43 -13.05 -15.79
N LEU A 9 1.34 -13.18 -16.74
CA LEU A 9 1.63 -14.45 -17.41
C LEU A 9 2.72 -15.15 -16.61
N ALA A 10 2.36 -16.13 -15.80
CA ALA A 10 3.35 -16.98 -15.16
C ALA A 10 3.87 -17.99 -16.18
N GLU A 11 5.19 -18.07 -16.35
CA GLU A 11 5.82 -19.01 -17.27
C GLU A 11 6.80 -19.92 -16.53
N ARG A 12 6.81 -21.21 -16.89
CA ARG A 12 7.84 -22.17 -16.46
C ARG A 12 8.44 -22.83 -17.68
N GLY A 13 9.64 -22.39 -18.07
CA GLY A 13 10.34 -22.92 -19.24
C GLY A 13 9.57 -22.73 -20.55
N GLY A 14 8.92 -21.56 -20.74
CA GLY A 14 8.13 -21.24 -21.93
C GLY A 14 6.70 -21.81 -21.94
N THR A 15 6.29 -22.55 -20.91
CA THR A 15 4.89 -22.98 -20.74
C THR A 15 4.15 -21.97 -19.88
N GLN A 16 3.08 -21.39 -20.44
CA GLN A 16 2.16 -20.53 -19.69
C GLN A 16 1.44 -21.36 -18.62
N LEU A 17 1.58 -20.95 -17.36
CA LEU A 17 0.90 -21.55 -16.22
C LEU A 17 -0.46 -20.90 -16.05
N GLN A 18 -1.49 -21.73 -15.89
CA GLN A 18 -2.78 -21.28 -15.40
C GLN A 18 -2.68 -21.08 -13.88
N THR A 19 -2.50 -19.83 -13.45
CA THR A 19 -2.49 -19.48 -12.03
C THR A 19 -3.91 -19.11 -11.58
N PRO A 20 -4.42 -19.67 -10.47
CA PRO A 20 -5.69 -19.23 -9.92
C PRO A 20 -5.62 -17.74 -9.55
N ARG A 21 -6.75 -17.05 -9.68
CA ARG A 21 -6.86 -15.67 -9.21
C ARG A 21 -6.65 -15.62 -7.71
N THR A 22 -5.98 -14.57 -7.25
CA THR A 22 -5.65 -14.39 -5.85
C THR A 22 -6.70 -13.58 -5.10
N THR A 23 -6.88 -13.83 -3.80
CA THR A 23 -7.70 -13.01 -2.92
C THR A 23 -6.82 -12.03 -2.16
N VAL A 24 -7.13 -10.74 -2.25
CA VAL A 24 -6.46 -9.69 -1.48
C VAL A 24 -7.08 -9.62 -0.10
N LEU A 25 -6.25 -9.69 0.93
CA LEU A 25 -6.63 -9.41 2.30
C LEU A 25 -6.46 -7.92 2.57
N VAL A 26 -7.47 -7.28 3.14
CA VAL A 26 -7.46 -5.86 3.53
C VAL A 26 -7.51 -5.80 5.04
N ASP A 27 -6.58 -5.06 5.67
CA ASP A 27 -6.58 -4.90 7.12
C ASP A 27 -7.89 -4.27 7.58
N THR A 28 -8.51 -4.82 8.62
CA THR A 28 -9.79 -4.30 9.15
C THR A 28 -9.71 -2.88 9.70
N ARG A 29 -8.51 -2.36 9.96
CA ARG A 29 -8.29 -0.98 10.43
C ARG A 29 -8.07 0.01 9.27
N GLU A 30 -7.93 -0.47 8.04
CA GLU A 30 -7.77 0.40 6.86
C GLU A 30 -9.10 1.13 6.57
N GLN A 31 -9.12 2.44 6.80
CA GLN A 31 -10.34 3.24 6.69
C GLN A 31 -10.69 3.63 5.26
N THR A 32 -9.70 3.70 4.37
CA THR A 32 -9.89 4.08 2.97
C THR A 32 -9.28 3.06 2.02
N PRO A 33 -9.82 1.82 1.97
CA PRO A 33 -9.29 0.78 1.09
C PRO A 33 -9.25 1.22 -0.38
N PHE A 34 -8.27 0.69 -1.13
CA PHE A 34 -8.22 0.91 -2.56
C PHE A 34 -9.47 0.35 -3.25
N ASP A 35 -10.05 1.16 -4.15
CA ASP A 35 -10.99 0.65 -5.14
C ASP A 35 -10.21 -0.07 -6.24
N LEU A 36 -10.36 -1.40 -6.25
CA LEU A 36 -9.73 -2.29 -7.23
C LEU A 36 -10.74 -2.82 -8.26
N SER A 37 -11.97 -2.28 -8.31
CA SER A 37 -13.03 -2.71 -9.25
C SER A 37 -12.58 -2.66 -10.71
N ARG A 38 -11.76 -1.67 -11.07
CA ARG A 38 -11.18 -1.55 -12.42
C ARG A 38 -10.26 -2.70 -12.82
N PHE A 39 -9.83 -3.56 -11.90
CA PHE A 39 -9.02 -4.74 -12.16
C PHE A 39 -9.89 -6.01 -12.21
N GLU A 40 -11.07 -5.90 -12.81
CA GLU A 40 -11.99 -7.01 -12.96
C GLU A 40 -11.29 -8.21 -13.64
N GLY A 41 -11.49 -9.41 -13.09
CA GLY A 41 -10.85 -10.63 -13.59
C GLY A 41 -9.37 -10.80 -13.22
N TRP A 42 -8.76 -9.88 -12.48
CA TRP A 42 -7.40 -10.03 -11.94
C TRP A 42 -7.40 -10.73 -10.58
N LEU A 43 -8.36 -10.37 -9.73
CA LEU A 43 -8.48 -10.84 -8.36
C LEU A 43 -9.70 -11.75 -8.22
N ALA A 44 -9.63 -12.70 -7.30
CA ALA A 44 -10.77 -13.54 -6.94
C ALA A 44 -11.73 -12.76 -6.03
N ALA A 45 -11.19 -12.04 -5.05
CA ALA A 45 -11.95 -11.23 -4.10
C ALA A 45 -11.06 -10.22 -3.36
N LEU A 46 -11.71 -9.28 -2.68
CA LEU A 46 -11.14 -8.48 -1.60
C LEU A 46 -11.82 -8.94 -0.30
N GLN A 47 -11.05 -9.26 0.74
CA GLN A 47 -11.57 -9.79 1.99
C GLN A 47 -11.01 -9.02 3.20
N PRO A 48 -11.86 -8.50 4.10
CA PRO A 48 -11.40 -7.94 5.37
C PRO A 48 -10.73 -8.99 6.24
N TYR A 49 -9.61 -8.64 6.87
CA TYR A 49 -8.85 -9.52 7.76
C TYR A 49 -8.03 -8.71 8.77
N ALA A 50 -7.91 -9.15 10.02
CA ALA A 50 -7.06 -8.47 11.00
C ALA A 50 -5.59 -8.83 10.77
N LEU A 51 -4.87 -8.04 9.97
CA LEU A 51 -3.49 -8.36 9.59
C LEU A 51 -2.52 -8.05 10.75
N PRO A 52 -1.50 -8.91 10.96
CA PRO A 52 -0.49 -8.68 11.99
C PRO A 52 0.49 -7.54 11.61
N LEU A 53 0.57 -7.21 10.32
CA LEU A 53 1.43 -6.18 9.75
C LEU A 53 0.93 -5.76 8.36
N GLY A 54 1.00 -4.46 8.05
CA GLY A 54 0.56 -3.92 6.77
C GLY A 54 -0.95 -3.68 6.71
N ASP A 55 -1.36 -3.06 5.61
CA ASP A 55 -2.76 -2.73 5.31
C ASP A 55 -3.34 -3.69 4.27
N TYR A 56 -2.48 -4.36 3.49
CA TYR A 56 -2.89 -5.43 2.59
C TYR A 56 -1.92 -6.61 2.61
N SER A 57 -2.45 -7.78 2.25
CA SER A 57 -1.69 -8.99 2.00
C SER A 57 -2.43 -9.88 0.98
N ILE A 58 -1.91 -11.07 0.72
CA ILE A 58 -2.50 -12.06 -0.17
C ILE A 58 -2.91 -13.28 0.65
N ALA A 59 -4.14 -13.76 0.44
CA ALA A 59 -4.64 -14.97 1.10
C ALA A 59 -3.72 -16.17 0.81
N GLY A 60 -3.33 -16.91 1.84
CA GLY A 60 -2.35 -18.00 1.73
C GLY A 60 -0.88 -17.56 1.75
N LEU A 61 -0.59 -16.26 1.61
CA LEU A 61 0.76 -15.68 1.63
C LEU A 61 0.92 -14.61 2.72
N GLY A 62 0.11 -14.64 3.77
CA GLY A 62 0.08 -13.63 4.84
C GLY A 62 1.42 -13.40 5.55
N ALA A 63 2.28 -14.42 5.60
CA ALA A 63 3.63 -14.33 6.17
C ALA A 63 4.69 -13.85 5.16
N GLU A 64 4.36 -13.86 3.88
CA GLU A 64 5.30 -13.68 2.77
C GLU A 64 5.07 -12.38 2.01
N CYS A 65 3.84 -11.83 2.06
CA CYS A 65 3.43 -10.63 1.36
C CYS A 65 2.88 -9.58 2.32
N VAL A 66 3.45 -8.37 2.28
CA VAL A 66 2.97 -7.22 3.04
C VAL A 66 2.96 -5.98 2.17
N VAL A 67 1.83 -5.27 2.19
CA VAL A 67 1.69 -3.95 1.57
C VAL A 67 1.25 -2.97 2.64
N GLU A 68 2.01 -1.89 2.80
CA GLU A 68 1.62 -0.73 3.60
C GLU A 68 1.18 0.38 2.64
N ARG A 69 0.03 0.99 2.91
CA ARG A 69 -0.46 2.17 2.19
C ARG A 69 -0.18 3.41 3.05
N LYS A 70 0.20 4.49 2.38
CA LYS A 70 0.42 5.78 3.04
C LYS A 70 -0.04 6.89 2.12
N ASP A 71 -0.94 7.74 2.58
CA ASP A 71 -1.20 9.00 1.87
C ASP A 71 -0.16 10.06 2.24
N LEU A 72 -0.24 11.23 1.59
CA LEU A 72 0.74 12.29 1.82
C LEU A 72 0.70 12.85 3.25
N PRO A 73 -0.47 13.22 3.82
CA PRO A 73 -0.54 13.68 5.21
C PRO A 73 0.03 12.67 6.21
N ASP A 74 -0.35 11.39 6.09
CA ASP A 74 0.12 10.35 7.00
C ASP A 74 1.61 10.08 6.84
N LEU A 75 2.13 10.14 5.60
CA LEU A 75 3.55 9.97 5.35
C LEU A 75 4.35 11.10 6.02
N VAL A 76 3.90 12.34 5.88
CA VAL A 76 4.55 13.50 6.50
C VAL A 76 4.53 13.36 8.01
N HIS A 77 3.36 13.09 8.59
CA HIS A 77 3.21 12.89 10.03
C HIS A 77 4.12 11.75 10.55
N SER A 78 4.21 10.67 9.79
CA SER A 78 5.05 9.51 10.09
C SER A 78 6.54 9.78 9.92
N LEU A 79 6.95 10.80 9.16
CA LEU A 79 8.35 11.18 9.00
C LEU A 79 8.80 12.26 9.98
N THR A 80 7.86 13.00 10.57
CA THR A 80 8.11 14.09 11.52
C THR A 80 7.80 13.68 12.96
N THR A 81 6.53 13.46 13.29
CA THR A 81 6.04 13.21 14.66
C THR A 81 6.23 11.76 15.07
N GLU A 82 5.78 10.80 14.25
CA GLU A 82 5.74 9.37 14.60
C GLU A 82 6.88 8.55 13.96
N ARG A 83 8.01 9.22 13.71
CA ARG A 83 9.14 8.67 12.97
C ARG A 83 9.67 7.35 13.52
N SER A 84 9.80 7.22 14.83
CA SER A 84 10.30 6.00 15.46
C SER A 84 9.37 4.80 15.23
N VAL A 85 8.06 5.02 15.33
CA VAL A 85 7.01 4.02 15.10
C VAL A 85 7.02 3.59 13.63
N PHE A 86 7.05 4.56 12.71
CA PHE A 86 7.10 4.28 11.29
C PHE A 86 8.34 3.50 10.89
N LEU A 87 9.53 3.91 11.34
CA LEU A 87 10.77 3.16 11.09
C LEU A 87 10.75 1.76 11.72
N GLY A 88 10.16 1.61 12.91
CA GLY A 88 9.96 0.31 13.54
C GLY A 88 9.09 -0.62 12.68
N ARG A 89 8.01 -0.09 12.11
CA ARG A 89 7.17 -0.81 11.16
C ARG A 89 7.92 -1.19 9.88
N LEU A 90 8.64 -0.26 9.26
CA LEU A 90 9.43 -0.54 8.05
C LEU A 90 10.50 -1.63 8.30
N ARG A 91 11.13 -1.64 9.48
CA ARG A 91 12.07 -2.72 9.86
C ARG A 91 11.40 -4.09 9.98
N ARG A 92 10.16 -4.14 10.49
CA ARG A 92 9.37 -5.38 10.52
C ARG A 92 9.03 -5.83 9.10
N MET A 93 8.57 -4.92 8.25
CA MET A 93 8.28 -5.21 6.83
C MET A 93 9.53 -5.67 6.09
N ALA A 94 10.70 -5.11 6.38
CA ALA A 94 11.99 -5.48 5.77
C ALA A 94 12.38 -6.95 5.98
N ARG A 95 11.74 -7.66 6.92
CA ARG A 95 11.93 -9.09 7.15
C ARG A 95 10.99 -9.98 6.33
N VAL A 96 9.96 -9.39 5.69
CA VAL A 96 9.00 -10.10 4.85
C VAL A 96 9.53 -10.18 3.41
N PRO A 97 9.53 -11.36 2.77
CA PRO A 97 10.05 -11.55 1.40
C PRO A 97 9.50 -10.57 0.38
N HIS A 98 8.18 -10.47 0.27
CA HIS A 98 7.48 -9.57 -0.64
C HIS A 98 6.90 -8.41 0.15
N ARG A 99 7.53 -7.25 0.04
CA ARG A 99 7.15 -6.05 0.80
C ARG A 99 7.01 -4.85 -0.12
N LEU A 100 5.96 -4.07 0.09
CA LEU A 100 5.69 -2.87 -0.68
C LEU A 100 5.19 -1.76 0.24
N LEU A 101 5.74 -0.56 0.08
CA LEU A 101 5.18 0.68 0.61
C LEU A 101 4.58 1.44 -0.57
N VAL A 102 3.26 1.65 -0.54
CA VAL A 102 2.52 2.39 -1.55
C VAL A 102 2.22 3.78 -1.01
N VAL A 103 2.90 4.79 -1.56
CA VAL A 103 2.60 6.19 -1.25
C VAL A 103 1.61 6.72 -2.28
N THR A 104 0.42 7.10 -1.84
CA THR A 104 -0.65 7.62 -2.72
C THR A 104 -0.51 9.13 -2.91
N ALA A 105 0.62 9.54 -3.48
CA ALA A 105 0.93 10.92 -3.81
C ALA A 105 1.81 10.98 -5.06
N SER A 106 1.75 12.07 -5.80
CA SER A 106 2.67 12.32 -6.91
C SER A 106 4.10 12.57 -6.40
N LEU A 107 5.10 12.24 -7.22
CA LEU A 107 6.49 12.58 -6.90
C LEU A 107 6.70 14.09 -6.77
N SER A 108 5.92 14.92 -7.48
CA SER A 108 5.96 16.38 -7.35
C SER A 108 5.51 16.83 -5.96
N GLU A 109 4.44 16.26 -5.41
CA GLU A 109 3.97 16.57 -4.06
C GLU A 109 4.99 16.11 -3.01
N ILE A 110 5.55 14.90 -3.16
CA ILE A 110 6.57 14.37 -2.25
C ILE A 110 7.83 15.23 -2.24
N LYS A 111 8.24 15.75 -3.40
CA LYS A 111 9.42 16.60 -3.55
C LYS A 111 9.14 18.08 -3.25
N SER A 112 7.89 18.45 -2.99
CA SER A 112 7.55 19.83 -2.69
C SER A 112 8.17 20.25 -1.36
N PRO A 113 8.58 21.52 -1.21
CA PRO A 113 9.00 22.05 0.08
C PRO A 113 7.84 21.90 1.06
N TYR A 114 8.02 21.06 2.06
CA TYR A 114 7.07 20.99 3.15
C TYR A 114 7.32 22.18 4.06
N SER A 115 6.50 23.22 3.92
CA SER A 115 6.56 24.35 4.81
C SER A 115 6.01 23.89 6.17
N ILE A 116 6.87 23.78 7.18
CA ILE A 116 6.45 23.61 8.58
C ILE A 116 5.85 24.95 9.00
N ILE A 117 4.71 25.31 8.40
CA ILE A 117 3.94 26.47 8.83
C ILE A 117 3.08 25.94 9.97
N HIS A 118 3.58 26.14 11.20
CA HIS A 118 2.70 26.42 12.33
C HIS A 118 1.58 27.33 11.83
N PRO A 119 0.30 27.12 12.18
CA PRO A 119 -0.77 27.99 11.72
C PRO A 119 -0.39 29.42 12.10
N VAL A 120 0.11 30.18 11.13
CA VAL A 120 0.33 31.61 11.29
C VAL A 120 -1.08 32.14 11.32
N LEU A 121 -1.48 32.53 12.52
CA LEU A 121 -2.62 33.39 12.77
C LEU A 121 -2.39 34.62 11.88
N VAL A 122 -3.00 34.64 10.69
CA VAL A 122 -3.03 35.85 9.86
C VAL A 122 -4.05 36.76 10.55
N PRO A 123 -3.67 37.91 11.11
CA PRO A 123 -4.67 38.87 11.56
C PRO A 123 -5.30 39.49 10.31
N SER A 124 -6.63 39.43 10.24
CA SER A 124 -7.45 40.10 9.23
C SER A 124 -7.21 41.62 9.23
N PRO A 125 -7.41 42.30 8.07
CA PRO A 125 -7.16 43.73 7.90
C PRO A 125 -8.04 44.64 8.77
#